data_AF-A0A5K0VQQ0-F1
#
_entry.id   AF-A0A5K0VQQ0-F1
#
_cell.length_a   1.000
_cell.length_b   1.000
_cell.length_c   1.000
_cell.angle_alpha   90.00
_cell.angle_beta   90.00
_cell.angle_gamma   90.00
#
_symmetry.space_group_name_H-M   'P 1'
#
loop_
_entity.id
_entity.type
_entity.pdbx_description
1 polymer ?
#
loop_
_entity_poly.entity_id
_entity_poly.type
_entity_poly.pdbx_seq_one_letter_code
_entity_poly.pdbx_strand_id
1 'polypeptide(L)' 'TGGPFYPLSTGRRDGRVSRAATAEAQLPSPFDTLAAILAAFNERGLHQNDTITLL' A
#
# COMPACT_ATOMS: atom_id res chain seq x y z
N THR A 1 -15.72 13.97 -10.17
CA THR A 1 -14.77 12.99 -10.72
C THR A 1 -13.88 13.70 -11.71
N GLY A 2 -12.66 14.06 -11.31
CA GLY A 2 -11.73 14.88 -12.09
C GLY A 2 -10.27 14.54 -11.74
N GLY A 3 -10.02 13.29 -11.38
CA GLY A 3 -8.69 12.81 -11.01
C GLY A 3 -7.77 12.73 -12.24
N PRO A 4 -6.45 12.64 -12.00
CA PRO A 4 -5.47 12.57 -13.07
C PRO A 4 -5.59 11.27 -13.88
N PHE A 5 -5.32 11.36 -15.17
CA PHE A 5 -5.14 10.17 -16.02
C PHE A 5 -3.77 9.54 -15.73
N TYR A 6 -3.74 8.22 -15.56
CA TYR A 6 -2.50 7.45 -15.49
C TYR A 6 -2.60 6.22 -16.39
N PRO A 7 -1.56 5.91 -17.19
CA PRO A 7 -1.56 4.74 -18.05
C PRO A 7 -1.44 3.47 -17.19
N LEU A 8 -2.38 2.54 -17.38
CA LEU A 8 -2.40 1.28 -16.65
C LEU A 8 -1.61 0.20 -17.40
N SER A 9 -0.60 -0.38 -16.77
CA SER A 9 0.07 -1.57 -17.27
C SER A 9 -0.73 -2.83 -16.94
N THR A 10 -0.95 -3.70 -17.93
CA THR A 10 -1.71 -4.95 -17.78
C THR A 10 -0.78 -6.17 -17.84
N GLY A 11 -1.32 -7.37 -17.53
CA GLY A 11 -0.54 -8.62 -17.57
C GLY A 11 -0.14 -9.20 -16.21
N ARG A 12 -0.64 -8.62 -15.10
CA ARG A 12 -0.49 -9.20 -13.76
C ARG A 12 -1.18 -10.57 -13.70
N ARG A 13 -0.51 -11.57 -13.14
CA ARG A 13 -1.05 -12.93 -12.94
C ARG A 13 -1.70 -13.04 -11.56
N ASP A 14 -2.70 -13.92 -11.45
CA ASP A 14 -3.39 -14.16 -10.19
C ASP A 14 -2.55 -15.01 -9.23
N GLY A 15 -2.45 -14.56 -7.99
CA GLY A 15 -1.85 -15.32 -6.90
C GLY A 15 -2.76 -16.47 -6.48
N ARG A 16 -2.19 -17.65 -6.21
CA ARG A 16 -2.95 -18.83 -5.77
C ARG A 16 -3.10 -18.95 -4.24
N VAL A 17 -2.54 -18.00 -3.49
CA VAL A 17 -2.47 -18.01 -2.03
C VAL A 17 -3.03 -16.70 -1.50
N SER A 18 -4.00 -16.80 -0.59
CA SER A 18 -4.55 -15.68 0.18
C SER A 18 -4.67 -16.12 1.64
N ARG A 19 -4.15 -15.33 2.58
CA ARG A 19 -4.17 -15.65 4.02
C ARG A 19 -4.52 -14.39 4.81
N ALA A 20 -5.54 -14.48 5.67
CA ALA A 20 -5.97 -13.36 6.50
C ALA A 20 -4.84 -12.86 7.43
N ALA A 21 -4.15 -13.80 8.09
CA ALA A 21 -3.03 -13.48 8.98
C ALA A 21 -1.91 -12.68 8.30
N THR A 22 -1.63 -12.94 7.01
CA THR A 22 -0.61 -12.16 6.29
C THR A 22 -1.11 -10.76 5.94
N ALA A 23 -2.42 -10.59 5.71
CA ALA A 23 -3.00 -9.28 5.45
C ALA A 23 -3.01 -8.43 6.71
N GLU A 24 -3.45 -8.99 7.84
CA GLU A 24 -3.48 -8.31 9.14
C GLU A 24 -2.09 -7.87 9.61
N ALA A 25 -1.05 -8.70 9.37
CA ALA A 25 0.31 -8.35 9.75
C ALA A 25 0.96 -7.30 8.82
N GLN A 26 0.44 -7.11 7.61
CA GLN A 26 1.06 -6.29 6.57
C GLN A 26 0.34 -4.97 6.29
N LEU A 27 -0.91 -4.84 6.74
CA LEU A 27 -1.69 -3.63 6.57
C LEU A 27 -1.56 -2.77 7.83
N PRO A 28 -1.14 -1.49 7.70
CA PRO A 28 -1.12 -0.59 8.85
C PRO A 28 -2.55 -0.33 9.34
N SER A 29 -2.72 -0.29 10.65
CA SER A 29 -3.97 0.08 11.31
C SER A 29 -4.21 1.59 11.20
N PRO A 30 -5.46 2.05 11.10
CA PRO A 30 -5.77 3.49 11.13
C PRO A 30 -5.42 4.14 12.48
N PHE A 31 -5.17 3.34 13.52
CA PHE A 31 -4.75 3.81 14.85
C PHE A 31 -3.24 3.74 15.06
N ASP A 32 -2.47 3.31 14.05
CA ASP A 32 -1.02 3.25 14.15
C ASP A 32 -0.40 4.65 14.15
N THR A 33 0.76 4.76 14.79
CA THR A 33 1.53 6.00 14.78
C THR A 33 2.06 6.30 13.38
N LEU A 34 2.25 7.59 13.06
CA LEU A 34 2.81 8.02 11.78
C LEU A 34 4.14 7.31 11.46
N ALA A 35 4.99 7.08 12.46
CA ALA A 35 6.26 6.37 12.28
C ALA A 35 6.05 4.91 11.83
N ALA A 36 5.04 4.21 12.37
CA ALA A 36 4.71 2.84 12.00
C ALA A 36 4.13 2.77 10.58
N ILE A 37 3.27 3.72 10.21
CA ILE A 37 2.74 3.83 8.84
C ILE A 37 3.88 4.08 7.83
N LEU A 38 4.77 5.02 8.13
CA LEU A 38 5.92 5.30 7.27
C LEU A 38 6.85 4.10 7.13
N ALA A 39 7.08 3.34 8.20
CA ALA A 39 7.87 2.11 8.15
C ALA A 39 7.20 1.04 7.25
N ALA A 40 5.90 0.82 7.41
CA ALA A 40 5.15 -0.15 6.60
C ALA A 40 5.16 0.20 5.10
N PHE A 41 5.04 1.48 4.76
CA PHE A 41 5.13 1.93 3.36
C PHE A 41 6.56 1.85 2.82
N ASN A 42 7.57 2.16 3.64
CA ASN A 42 8.98 2.03 3.27
C ASN A 42 9.36 0.59 2.93
N GLU A 43 8.84 -0.40 3.68
CA GLU A 43 9.01 -1.83 3.38
C GLU A 43 8.47 -2.24 2.00
N ARG A 44 7.51 -1.47 1.45
CA ARG A 44 6.97 -1.67 0.09
C ARG A 44 7.69 -0.86 -0.98
N GLY A 45 8.77 -0.16 -0.60
CA GLY A 45 9.53 0.73 -1.48
C GLY A 45 8.82 2.06 -1.77
N LEU A 46 7.84 2.44 -0.94
CA LEU A 46 7.15 3.73 -1.05
C LEU A 46 7.82 4.75 -0.12
N HIS A 47 8.14 5.92 -0.66
CA HIS A 47 8.76 7.00 0.12
C HIS A 47 7.70 7.82 0.88
N GLN A 48 8.15 8.67 1.80
CA GLN A 48 7.27 9.52 2.61
C GLN A 48 6.29 10.37 1.77
N ASN A 49 6.75 10.93 0.65
CA ASN A 49 5.87 11.71 -0.24
C ASN A 49 4.78 10.83 -0.88
N ASP A 50 5.10 9.59 -1.23
CA ASP A 50 4.13 8.63 -1.76
C ASP A 50 3.13 8.23 -0.67
N THR A 51 3.60 8.11 0.58
CA THR A 51 2.74 7.81 1.74
C THR A 51 1.71 8.91 1.95
N ILE A 52 2.12 10.18 1.86
CA ILE A 52 1.25 11.35 2.02
C ILE A 52 0.28 11.49 0.82
N THR A 53 0.70 11.10 -0.38
CA THR A 53 -0.14 11.20 -1.59
C THR A 53 -1.22 10.10 -1.64
N LEU A 54 -0.96 8.95 -1.00
CA LEU A 54 -1.83 7.77 -1.00
C LEU A 54 -2.73 7.64 0.24
N LEU A 55 -2.52 8.49 1.25
CA LEU A 55 -3.42 8.66 2.41
C LEU A 55 -4.68 9.44 2.00
#